data_AF-A0A3D0R9C8-F1
#
_entry.id   AF-A0A3D0R9C8-F1
#
_cell.length_a   1.000
_cell.length_b   1.000
_cell.length_c   1.000
_cell.angle_alpha   90.00
_cell.angle_beta   90.00
_cell.angle_gamma   90.00
#
_symmetry.space_group_name_H-M   'P 1'
#
loop_
_entity.id
_entity.type
_entity.pdbx_description
1 polymer ?
#
loop_
_entity_poly.entity_id
_entity_poly.type
_entity_poly.pdbx_seq_one_letter_code
_entity_poly.pdbx_strand_id
1 'polypeptide(L)'
;FPAKPLGCYGDGGAVFTDDDDEAEIMRSCRIHGMGKTRYEYDRIGMTARLDAMQAVILDAKLDIFEEELTMRQQVANQYADRLAHLAEVPQLASQATSSWAQYTVKLPAGCDRAIVMKTLADHDVPSAIYYPVPMHRQSPYSSYPVSADGLQITATLCGQVLALPMHPYLEAATQDHIAGALATAIAAGSASAATG
;
A
#
# COMPACT_ATOMS: atom_id res chain seq x y z
N PHE A 1 -1.25 10.50 7.80
CA PHE A 1 -1.43 9.52 6.72
C PHE A 1 -2.73 8.71 6.92
N PRO A 2 -3.91 9.20 6.49
CA PRO A 2 -5.19 8.57 6.81
C PRO A 2 -5.55 7.36 5.94
N ALA A 3 -4.84 7.12 4.83
CA ALA A 3 -5.21 6.16 3.78
C ALA A 3 -4.90 4.68 4.07
N LYS A 4 -4.42 4.35 5.27
CA LYS A 4 -4.22 2.95 5.67
C LYS A 4 -5.59 2.29 5.92
N PRO A 5 -5.72 0.96 5.76
CA PRO A 5 -6.97 0.25 6.03
C PRO A 5 -7.57 0.59 7.39
N LEU A 6 -6.75 0.63 8.44
CA LEU A 6 -7.08 1.24 9.72
C LEU A 6 -6.26 2.53 9.87
N GLY A 7 -6.92 3.68 9.78
CA GLY A 7 -6.26 4.99 9.76
C GLY A 7 -6.97 6.03 10.61
N CYS A 8 -6.21 6.83 11.37
CA CYS A 8 -6.71 7.98 12.12
C CYS A 8 -6.81 9.24 11.24
N TYR A 9 -7.22 10.38 11.80
CA TYR A 9 -7.26 11.69 11.12
C TYR A 9 -5.99 12.50 11.41
N GLY A 10 -4.84 11.84 11.31
CA GLY A 10 -3.52 12.40 11.58
C GLY A 10 -2.42 11.39 11.25
N ASP A 11 -1.28 11.55 11.92
CA ASP A 11 -0.26 10.51 11.98
C ASP A 11 -0.40 9.70 13.27
N GLY A 12 -0.11 8.41 13.17
CA GLY A 12 -0.23 7.49 14.28
C GLY A 12 0.31 6.11 13.88
N GLY A 13 0.74 5.36 14.88
CA GLY A 13 1.26 4.02 14.72
C GLY A 13 1.26 3.28 16.05
N ALA A 14 1.42 1.98 15.97
CA ALA A 14 1.53 1.09 17.12
C ALA A 14 2.59 0.02 16.83
N VAL A 15 3.13 -0.56 17.89
CA VAL A 15 3.94 -1.78 17.82
C VAL A 15 3.19 -2.84 18.62
N PHE A 16 3.17 -4.06 18.12
CA PHE A 16 2.58 -5.22 18.76
C PHE A 16 3.70 -6.22 19.04
N THR A 17 3.74 -6.73 20.26
CA THR A 17 4.67 -7.78 20.69
C THR A 17 4.00 -8.54 21.85
N ASP A 18 4.29 -9.84 21.94
CA ASP A 18 3.89 -10.70 23.07
C ASP A 18 5.00 -10.79 24.13
N ASP A 19 6.13 -10.09 23.92
CA ASP A 19 7.25 -10.03 24.86
C ASP A 19 7.12 -8.78 25.76
N ASP A 20 6.95 -9.02 27.06
CA ASP A 20 6.76 -7.98 28.07
C ASP A 20 7.99 -7.07 28.22
N ASP A 21 9.20 -7.63 28.09
CA ASP A 21 10.46 -6.89 28.21
C ASP A 21 10.62 -5.96 27.00
N GLU A 22 10.35 -6.44 25.78
CA GLU A 22 10.30 -5.60 24.58
C GLU A 22 9.25 -4.49 24.71
N ALA A 23 8.06 -4.82 25.21
CA ALA A 23 6.99 -3.86 25.39
C ALA A 23 7.36 -2.77 26.41
N GLU A 24 8.08 -3.11 27.49
CA GLU A 24 8.61 -2.12 28.44
C GLU A 24 9.62 -1.18 27.76
N ILE A 25 10.54 -1.73 26.96
CA ILE A 25 11.51 -0.94 26.21
C ILE A 25 10.81 0.00 25.24
N MET A 26 9.81 -0.46 24.49
CA MET A 26 9.06 0.37 23.54
C MET A 26 8.28 1.49 24.25
N ARG A 27 7.65 1.20 25.40
CA ARG A 27 6.96 2.20 26.22
C ARG A 27 7.91 3.26 26.79
N SER A 28 9.12 2.85 27.16
CA SER A 28 10.20 3.76 27.57
C SER A 28 10.64 4.64 26.38
N CYS A 29 11.05 4.02 25.27
CA CYS A 29 11.58 4.70 24.09
C CYS A 29 10.60 5.71 23.47
N ARG A 30 9.29 5.43 23.47
CA ARG A 30 8.28 6.35 22.89
C ARG A 30 8.09 7.65 23.70
N ILE A 31 8.60 7.68 24.94
CA ILE A 31 8.60 8.85 25.85
C ILE A 31 10.05 9.16 26.24
N HIS A 32 10.88 9.49 25.25
CA HIS A 32 12.29 9.91 25.43
C HIS A 32 13.21 8.90 26.14
N GLY A 33 12.80 7.64 26.32
CA GLY A 33 13.58 6.64 27.04
C GLY A 33 13.39 6.72 28.57
N MET A 34 12.22 7.19 29.02
CA MET A 34 11.88 7.34 30.43
C MET A 34 12.01 6.01 31.17
N GLY A 35 12.65 6.03 32.34
CA GLY A 35 12.77 4.91 33.26
C GLY A 35 11.49 4.71 34.09
N LYS A 36 11.61 4.02 35.23
CA LYS A 36 10.46 3.75 36.12
C LYS A 36 9.96 5.01 36.84
N THR A 37 10.86 5.95 37.11
CA THR A 37 10.52 7.24 37.73
C THR A 37 10.35 8.31 36.67
N ARG A 38 9.30 9.13 36.81
CA ARG A 38 9.07 10.25 35.90
C ARG A 38 10.26 11.22 35.93
N TYR A 39 10.72 11.62 34.75
CA TYR A 39 11.87 12.51 34.52
C TYR A 39 13.27 11.90 34.77
N GLU A 40 13.34 10.61 35.07
CA GLU A 40 14.59 9.85 34.99
C GLU A 40 14.59 9.06 33.66
N TYR A 41 15.73 9.04 32.96
CA TYR A 41 15.84 8.44 31.63
C TYR A 41 16.98 7.42 31.61
N ASP A 42 16.63 6.16 31.37
CA ASP A 42 17.57 5.04 31.39
C ASP A 42 18.21 4.76 30.02
N ARG A 43 17.63 5.32 28.94
CA ARG A 43 18.06 5.08 27.56
C ARG A 43 17.75 6.25 26.64
N ILE A 44 18.34 6.24 25.45
CA ILE A 44 17.97 7.17 24.37
C ILE A 44 16.62 6.75 23.80
N GLY A 45 15.69 7.69 23.70
CA GLY A 45 14.39 7.48 23.05
C GLY A 45 13.98 8.66 22.16
N MET A 46 12.69 8.75 21.87
CA MET A 46 12.08 9.76 20.99
C MET A 46 10.70 10.19 21.50
N THR A 47 10.07 11.15 20.83
CA THR A 47 8.66 11.50 21.03
C THR A 47 7.80 10.79 20.00
N ALA A 48 7.26 9.62 20.33
CA ALA A 48 6.47 8.80 19.41
C ALA A 48 5.13 8.37 20.06
N ARG A 49 4.33 9.36 20.45
CA ARG A 49 3.05 9.14 21.13
C ARG A 49 1.90 9.15 20.12
N LEU A 50 0.88 8.34 20.39
CA LEU A 50 -0.42 8.45 19.74
C LEU A 50 -1.27 9.44 20.53
N ASP A 51 -1.78 10.47 19.87
CA ASP A 51 -2.65 11.47 20.51
C ASP A 51 -3.98 10.85 20.92
N ALA A 52 -4.50 11.26 22.08
CA ALA A 52 -5.78 10.75 22.59
C ALA A 52 -6.94 10.94 21.60
N MET A 53 -7.00 12.08 20.92
CA MET A 53 -7.98 12.32 19.86
C MET A 53 -7.88 11.30 18.73
N GLN A 54 -6.67 10.95 18.30
CA GLN A 54 -6.46 9.97 17.23
C GLN A 54 -6.78 8.55 17.72
N ALA A 55 -6.51 8.24 18.98
CA ALA A 55 -6.88 6.96 19.59
C ALA A 55 -8.40 6.76 19.62
N VAL A 56 -9.20 7.77 20.00
CA VAL A 56 -10.67 7.68 19.96
C VAL A 56 -11.21 7.47 18.54
N ILE A 57 -10.60 8.11 17.54
CA ILE A 57 -10.98 7.89 16.13
C ILE A 57 -10.66 6.47 15.69
N LEU A 58 -9.50 5.94 16.09
CA LEU A 58 -9.10 4.56 15.79
C LEU A 58 -10.02 3.54 16.47
N ASP A 59 -10.41 3.79 17.71
CA ASP A 59 -11.35 2.95 18.47
C ASP A 59 -12.68 2.80 17.72
N ALA A 60 -13.30 3.91 17.33
CA ALA A 60 -14.54 3.89 16.55
C ALA A 60 -14.40 3.23 15.17
N LYS A 61 -13.22 3.29 14.56
CA LYS A 61 -12.96 2.61 13.27
C LYS A 61 -12.67 1.12 13.45
N LEU A 62 -12.12 0.73 14.60
CA LEU A 62 -11.83 -0.67 14.90
C LEU A 62 -13.12 -1.49 14.99
N ASP A 63 -14.20 -0.88 15.50
CA ASP A 63 -15.54 -1.49 15.58
C ASP A 63 -16.09 -1.98 14.23
N ILE A 64 -15.73 -1.31 13.13
CA ILE A 64 -16.20 -1.66 11.78
C ILE A 64 -15.11 -2.30 10.91
N PHE A 65 -13.90 -2.45 11.44
CA PHE A 65 -12.73 -2.80 10.63
C PHE A 65 -12.84 -4.21 10.04
N GLU A 66 -13.35 -5.18 10.79
CA GLU A 66 -13.54 -6.56 10.30
C GLU A 66 -14.55 -6.62 9.14
N GLU A 67 -15.63 -5.84 9.21
CA GLU A 67 -16.60 -5.70 8.13
C GLU A 67 -15.95 -5.06 6.89
N GLU A 68 -15.20 -3.97 7.07
CA GLU A 68 -14.47 -3.33 5.97
C GLU A 68 -13.45 -4.26 5.31
N LEU A 69 -12.77 -5.13 6.08
CA LEU A 69 -11.86 -6.14 5.52
C LEU A 69 -12.61 -7.12 4.62
N THR A 70 -13.80 -7.56 5.03
CA THR A 70 -14.67 -8.43 4.22
C THR A 70 -15.12 -7.73 2.95
N MET A 71 -15.56 -6.47 3.03
CA MET A 71 -15.96 -5.67 1.86
C MET A 71 -14.79 -5.46 0.89
N ARG A 72 -13.59 -5.15 1.40
CA ARG A 72 -12.38 -5.02 0.58
C ARG A 72 -12.04 -6.32 -0.14
N GLN A 73 -12.20 -7.47 0.53
CA GLN A 73 -12.01 -8.77 -0.12
C GLN A 73 -13.03 -9.01 -1.24
N GLN A 74 -14.28 -8.59 -1.07
CA GLN A 74 -15.29 -8.67 -2.14
C GLN A 74 -14.91 -7.81 -3.35
N VAL A 75 -14.45 -6.58 -3.13
CA VAL A 75 -13.94 -5.70 -4.19
C VAL A 75 -12.73 -6.32 -4.89
N ALA A 76 -11.79 -6.90 -4.14
CA ALA A 76 -10.60 -7.53 -4.71
C ALA A 76 -10.96 -8.75 -5.60
N ASN A 77 -11.91 -9.57 -5.17
CA ASN A 77 -12.40 -10.71 -5.97
C ASN A 77 -13.06 -10.23 -7.27
N GLN A 78 -13.92 -9.21 -7.16
CA GLN A 78 -14.60 -8.62 -8.32
C GLN A 78 -13.62 -8.01 -9.33
N TYR A 79 -12.53 -7.39 -8.85
CA TYR A 79 -11.46 -6.96 -9.73
C TYR A 79 -10.70 -8.13 -10.36
N ALA A 80 -10.41 -9.19 -9.61
CA ALA A 80 -9.73 -10.35 -10.17
C ALA A 80 -10.50 -10.91 -11.37
N ASP A 81 -11.82 -11.08 -11.23
CA ASP A 81 -12.70 -11.56 -12.30
C ASP A 81 -12.70 -10.64 -13.52
N ARG A 82 -12.70 -9.32 -13.30
CA ARG A 82 -12.76 -8.31 -14.37
C ARG A 82 -11.43 -8.08 -15.07
N LEU A 83 -10.30 -8.25 -14.37
CA LEU A 83 -9.00 -7.74 -14.83
C LEU A 83 -8.01 -8.84 -15.21
N ALA A 84 -8.22 -10.09 -14.80
CA ALA A 84 -7.26 -11.17 -15.04
C ALA A 84 -6.95 -11.44 -16.52
N HIS A 85 -7.83 -11.04 -17.44
CA HIS A 85 -7.61 -11.15 -18.88
C HIS A 85 -6.89 -9.92 -19.49
N LEU A 86 -6.71 -8.85 -18.72
CA LEU A 86 -6.12 -7.58 -19.16
C LEU A 86 -4.71 -7.38 -18.63
N ALA A 87 -4.48 -7.76 -17.37
CA ALA A 87 -3.23 -7.58 -16.65
C ALA A 87 -3.03 -8.72 -15.64
N GLU A 88 -1.81 -8.86 -15.13
CA GLU A 88 -1.56 -9.80 -14.04
C GLU A 88 -2.09 -9.19 -12.73
N VAL A 89 -3.10 -9.84 -12.17
CA VAL A 89 -3.77 -9.44 -10.92
C VAL A 89 -3.07 -10.03 -9.69
N PRO A 90 -3.12 -9.35 -8.52
CA PRO A 90 -2.50 -9.85 -7.30
C PRO A 90 -3.16 -11.16 -6.84
N GLN A 91 -2.33 -12.16 -6.54
CA GLN A 91 -2.77 -13.45 -6.03
C GLN A 91 -2.32 -13.62 -4.58
N LEU A 92 -3.20 -14.12 -3.72
CA LEU A 92 -2.86 -14.45 -2.34
C LEU A 92 -2.26 -15.86 -2.28
N ALA A 93 -1.30 -16.06 -1.37
CA ALA A 93 -0.83 -17.39 -1.02
C ALA A 93 -1.97 -18.20 -0.36
N SER A 94 -1.85 -19.53 -0.39
CA SER A 94 -2.80 -20.39 0.30
C SER A 94 -2.91 -20.00 1.78
N GLN A 95 -4.14 -19.88 2.29
CA GLN A 95 -4.47 -19.47 3.67
C GLN A 95 -4.13 -18.01 4.04
N ALA A 96 -3.59 -17.20 3.11
CA ALA A 96 -3.36 -15.78 3.37
C ALA A 96 -4.64 -14.96 3.19
N THR A 97 -4.81 -13.95 4.03
CA THR A 97 -5.77 -12.86 3.83
C THR A 97 -5.01 -11.55 3.59
N SER A 98 -5.72 -10.52 3.12
CA SER A 98 -5.14 -9.22 2.85
C SER A 98 -6.06 -8.12 3.35
N SER A 99 -5.47 -7.08 3.93
CA SER A 99 -6.19 -5.86 4.24
C SER A 99 -6.48 -5.00 3.00
N TRP A 100 -5.99 -5.41 1.83
CA TRP A 100 -6.12 -4.73 0.55
C TRP A 100 -5.90 -3.21 0.68
N ALA A 101 -4.76 -2.85 1.28
CA ALA A 101 -4.37 -1.44 1.40
C ALA A 101 -4.17 -0.80 0.02
N GLN A 102 -3.82 -1.62 -0.98
CA GLN A 102 -3.70 -1.28 -2.38
C GLN A 102 -4.18 -2.48 -3.21
N TYR A 103 -4.75 -2.23 -4.38
CA TYR A 103 -4.96 -3.26 -5.39
C TYR A 103 -4.04 -2.96 -6.57
N THR A 104 -2.97 -3.74 -6.69
CA THR A 104 -1.87 -3.46 -7.62
C THR A 104 -1.79 -4.53 -8.69
N VAL A 105 -1.99 -4.12 -9.93
CA VAL A 105 -1.82 -4.99 -11.11
C VAL A 105 -0.43 -4.79 -11.71
N LYS A 106 0.07 -5.81 -12.40
CA LYS A 106 1.27 -5.71 -13.24
C LYS A 106 0.83 -5.63 -14.69
N LEU A 107 1.16 -4.52 -15.34
CA LEU A 107 0.80 -4.28 -16.75
C LEU A 107 1.53 -5.29 -17.67
N PRO A 108 0.95 -5.61 -18.84
CA PRO A 108 1.62 -6.43 -19.84
C PRO A 108 3.01 -5.90 -20.21
N ALA A 109 3.92 -6.81 -20.54
CA ALA A 109 5.27 -6.44 -20.96
C ALA A 109 5.22 -5.53 -22.19
N GLY A 110 6.04 -4.47 -22.20
CA GLY A 110 6.09 -3.49 -23.28
C GLY A 110 5.00 -2.41 -23.21
N CYS A 111 4.04 -2.48 -22.29
CA CYS A 111 3.03 -1.42 -22.15
C CYS A 111 3.65 -0.13 -21.59
N ASP A 112 3.44 1.02 -22.24
CA ASP A 112 3.85 2.32 -21.71
C ASP A 112 2.93 2.73 -20.54
N ARG A 113 3.44 2.54 -19.31
CA ARG A 113 2.71 2.88 -18.08
C ARG A 113 2.31 4.35 -17.99
N ALA A 114 3.11 5.28 -18.53
CA ALA A 114 2.78 6.70 -18.45
C ALA A 114 1.54 7.01 -19.30
N ILE A 115 1.45 6.40 -20.48
CA ILE A 115 0.25 6.48 -21.33
C ILE A 115 -0.94 5.82 -20.64
N VAL A 116 -0.77 4.63 -20.06
CA VAL A 116 -1.84 3.96 -19.31
C VAL A 116 -2.40 4.87 -18.21
N MET A 117 -1.53 5.45 -17.38
CA MET A 117 -1.94 6.36 -16.30
C MET A 117 -2.65 7.60 -16.84
N LYS A 118 -2.15 8.19 -17.93
CA LYS A 118 -2.78 9.33 -18.57
C LYS A 118 -4.18 8.97 -19.09
N THR A 119 -4.33 7.86 -19.80
CA THR A 119 -5.63 7.43 -20.34
C THR A 119 -6.62 7.11 -19.22
N LEU A 120 -6.19 6.50 -18.11
CA LEU A 120 -7.04 6.32 -16.93
C LEU A 120 -7.51 7.67 -16.36
N ALA A 121 -6.60 8.63 -16.22
CA ALA A 121 -6.95 9.98 -15.75
C ALA A 121 -7.93 10.69 -16.71
N ASP A 122 -7.76 10.54 -18.03
CA ASP A 122 -8.67 11.07 -19.04
C ASP A 122 -10.08 10.43 -18.95
N HIS A 123 -10.23 9.29 -18.27
CA HIS A 123 -11.49 8.61 -17.97
C HIS A 123 -11.93 8.75 -16.50
N ASP A 124 -11.40 9.75 -15.77
CA ASP A 124 -11.70 10.00 -14.36
C ASP A 124 -11.38 8.82 -13.42
N VAL A 125 -10.41 7.97 -13.79
CA VAL A 125 -9.92 6.87 -12.97
C VAL A 125 -8.56 7.25 -12.35
N PRO A 126 -8.49 7.54 -11.04
CA PRO A 126 -7.22 7.80 -10.39
C PRO A 126 -6.40 6.51 -10.30
N SER A 127 -5.08 6.64 -10.45
CA SER A 127 -4.14 5.53 -10.31
C SER A 127 -2.83 6.01 -9.67
N ALA A 128 -2.07 5.08 -9.10
CA ALA A 128 -0.83 5.39 -8.40
C ALA A 128 0.26 4.33 -8.65
N ILE A 129 1.52 4.70 -8.41
CA ILE A 129 2.65 3.78 -8.49
C ILE A 129 3.22 3.56 -7.09
N TYR A 130 3.20 2.31 -6.63
CA TYR A 130 3.81 1.87 -5.37
C TYR A 130 4.82 0.75 -5.68
N TYR A 131 6.12 1.03 -5.87
CA TYR A 131 6.80 2.32 -5.82
C TYR A 131 7.58 2.58 -7.12
N PRO A 132 7.77 3.84 -7.56
CA PRO A 132 8.40 4.14 -8.84
C PRO A 132 9.92 3.96 -8.84
N VAL A 133 10.56 4.12 -7.68
CA VAL A 133 12.01 3.98 -7.53
C VAL A 133 12.29 2.99 -6.40
N PRO A 134 13.06 1.92 -6.64
CA PRO A 134 13.37 0.93 -5.61
C PRO A 134 14.30 1.54 -4.55
N MET A 135 14.17 1.10 -3.31
CA MET A 135 14.88 1.71 -2.16
C MET A 135 16.41 1.76 -2.36
N HIS A 136 17.02 0.69 -2.89
CA HIS A 136 18.46 0.63 -3.13
C HIS A 136 18.99 1.61 -4.20
N ARG A 137 18.11 2.29 -4.94
CA ARG A 137 18.48 3.34 -5.92
C ARG A 137 18.18 4.75 -5.42
N GLN A 138 17.49 4.89 -4.30
CA GLN A 138 17.26 6.18 -3.67
C GLN A 138 18.58 6.73 -3.14
N SER A 139 18.89 8.00 -3.37
CA SER A 139 20.21 8.60 -3.09
C SER A 139 20.74 8.37 -1.66
N PRO A 140 19.93 8.46 -0.58
CA PRO A 140 20.42 8.19 0.78
C PRO A 140 20.82 6.73 1.03
N TYR A 141 20.38 5.81 0.17
CA TYR A 141 20.53 4.37 0.38
C TYR A 141 21.37 3.66 -0.68
N SER A 142 21.80 4.38 -1.73
CA SER A 142 22.47 3.81 -2.90
C SER A 142 23.87 3.25 -2.61
N SER A 143 24.46 3.63 -1.48
CA SER A 143 25.75 3.12 -1.03
C SER A 143 25.67 1.85 -0.16
N TYR A 144 24.47 1.45 0.28
CA TYR A 144 24.33 0.25 1.09
C TYR A 144 24.44 -1.03 0.24
N PRO A 145 24.90 -2.14 0.83
CA PRO A 145 24.97 -3.42 0.14
C PRO A 145 23.61 -3.85 -0.42
N VAL A 146 23.64 -4.44 -1.62
CA VAL A 146 22.50 -5.13 -2.23
C VAL A 146 22.75 -6.64 -2.28
N SER A 147 21.68 -7.43 -2.44
CA SER A 147 21.81 -8.88 -2.60
C SER A 147 22.79 -9.23 -3.72
N ALA A 148 23.63 -10.25 -3.49
CA ALA A 148 24.56 -10.76 -4.49
C ALA A 148 23.84 -11.29 -5.74
N ASP A 149 22.61 -11.80 -5.58
CA ASP A 149 21.76 -12.28 -6.66
C ASP A 149 21.09 -11.15 -7.47
N GLY A 150 21.32 -9.90 -7.06
CA GLY A 150 20.70 -8.72 -7.65
C GLY A 150 19.23 -8.53 -7.26
N LEU A 151 18.62 -7.46 -7.76
CA LEU A 151 17.26 -7.02 -7.44
C LEU A 151 16.43 -6.79 -8.70
N GLN A 152 16.54 -7.70 -9.68
CA GLN A 152 15.92 -7.55 -11.00
C GLN A 152 14.39 -7.53 -10.91
N ILE A 153 13.79 -8.41 -10.09
CA ILE A 153 12.34 -8.42 -9.87
C ILE A 153 11.88 -7.06 -9.34
N THR A 154 12.63 -6.45 -8.41
CA THR A 154 12.32 -5.12 -7.90
C THR A 154 12.34 -4.07 -9.01
N ALA A 155 13.37 -4.09 -9.87
CA ALA A 155 13.47 -3.16 -10.99
C ALA A 155 12.32 -3.35 -12.00
N THR A 156 11.97 -4.59 -12.33
CA THR A 156 10.84 -4.94 -13.21
C THR A 156 9.52 -4.42 -12.62
N LEU A 157 9.24 -4.72 -11.36
CA LEU A 157 7.98 -4.30 -10.71
C LEU A 157 7.90 -2.79 -10.62
N CYS A 158 8.97 -2.07 -10.23
CA CYS A 158 8.99 -0.61 -10.21
C CYS A 158 8.64 0.02 -11.56
N GLY A 159 8.92 -0.65 -12.69
CA GLY A 159 8.57 -0.21 -14.04
C GLY A 159 7.18 -0.60 -14.52
N GLN A 160 6.57 -1.66 -13.96
CA GLN A 160 5.37 -2.29 -14.54
C GLN A 160 4.11 -2.22 -13.66
N VAL A 161 4.26 -2.04 -12.35
CA VAL A 161 3.09 -2.07 -11.47
C VAL A 161 2.29 -0.77 -11.53
N LEU A 162 0.98 -0.91 -11.34
CA LEU A 162 0.02 0.17 -11.25
C LEU A 162 -1.05 -0.18 -10.20
N ALA A 163 -1.29 0.73 -9.27
CA ALA A 163 -2.35 0.59 -8.27
C ALA A 163 -3.64 1.27 -8.76
N LEU A 164 -4.74 0.54 -8.64
CA LEU A 164 -6.10 0.97 -8.95
C LEU A 164 -6.84 1.38 -7.67
N PRO A 165 -7.96 2.12 -7.79
CA PRO A 165 -8.80 2.49 -6.65
C PRO A 165 -9.18 1.26 -5.81
N MET A 166 -8.99 1.34 -4.49
CA MET A 166 -9.28 0.23 -3.58
C MET A 166 -9.74 0.75 -2.22
N HIS A 167 -11.02 0.54 -1.90
CA HIS A 167 -11.64 0.82 -0.61
C HIS A 167 -12.92 -0.03 -0.45
N PRO A 168 -13.41 -0.26 0.78
CA PRO A 168 -14.56 -1.13 1.02
C PRO A 168 -15.83 -0.66 0.31
N TYR A 169 -15.99 0.65 0.12
CA TYR A 169 -17.19 1.27 -0.46
C TYR A 169 -17.21 1.32 -1.99
N LEU A 170 -16.37 0.52 -2.68
CA LEU A 170 -16.24 0.61 -4.13
C LEU A 170 -17.32 -0.22 -4.83
N GLU A 171 -18.28 0.46 -5.45
CA GLU A 171 -19.43 -0.17 -6.09
C GLU A 171 -19.04 -0.96 -7.36
N ALA A 172 -19.82 -1.99 -7.69
CA ALA A 172 -19.58 -2.84 -8.85
C ALA A 172 -19.59 -2.05 -10.17
N ALA A 173 -20.51 -1.07 -10.32
CA ALA A 173 -20.56 -0.22 -11.51
C ALA A 173 -19.30 0.64 -11.67
N THR A 174 -18.73 1.13 -10.57
CA THR A 174 -17.44 1.85 -10.59
C THR A 174 -16.30 0.91 -10.96
N GLN A 175 -16.31 -0.33 -10.48
CA GLN A 175 -15.31 -1.33 -10.87
C GLN A 175 -15.41 -1.70 -12.36
N ASP A 176 -16.62 -1.78 -12.92
CA ASP A 176 -16.84 -1.99 -14.36
C ASP A 176 -16.27 -0.82 -15.19
N HIS A 177 -16.52 0.41 -14.76
CA HIS A 177 -15.93 1.61 -15.37
C HIS A 177 -14.40 1.58 -15.33
N ILE A 178 -13.81 1.26 -14.18
CA ILE A 178 -12.36 1.15 -14.01
C ILE A 178 -11.77 0.05 -14.90
N ALA A 179 -12.44 -1.10 -15.00
CA ALA A 179 -12.01 -2.20 -15.86
C ALA A 179 -12.07 -1.81 -17.35
N GLY A 180 -13.13 -1.15 -17.78
CA GLY A 180 -13.25 -0.64 -19.15
C GLY A 180 -12.20 0.42 -19.49
N ALA A 181 -11.95 1.35 -18.57
CA ALA A 181 -10.91 2.37 -18.72
C ALA A 181 -9.51 1.75 -18.79
N LEU A 182 -9.22 0.74 -17.96
CA LEU A 182 -7.96 -0.02 -18.01
C LEU A 182 -7.81 -0.78 -19.33
N ALA A 183 -8.92 -1.36 -19.81
CA ALA A 183 -9.17 -1.78 -21.19
C ALA A 183 -8.46 -0.91 -22.24
N THR A 184 -9.05 0.27 -22.38
CA THR A 184 -8.64 1.31 -23.33
C THR A 184 -7.20 1.76 -23.09
N ALA A 185 -6.82 1.92 -21.82
CA ALA A 185 -5.51 2.41 -21.42
C ALA A 185 -4.37 1.45 -21.80
N ILE A 186 -4.55 0.14 -21.57
CA ILE A 186 -3.55 -0.88 -21.94
C ILE A 186 -3.39 -0.97 -23.46
N ALA A 187 -4.50 -0.87 -24.21
CA ALA A 187 -4.45 -0.84 -25.67
C ALA A 187 -3.65 0.36 -26.19
N ALA A 188 -3.89 1.55 -25.63
CA ALA A 188 -3.15 2.77 -25.98
C ALA A 188 -1.66 2.68 -25.63
N GLY A 189 -1.34 2.21 -24.42
CA GLY A 189 0.04 2.06 -23.96
C GLY A 189 0.84 1.03 -24.76
N SER A 190 0.18 -0.02 -25.27
CA SER A 190 0.81 -1.05 -26.10
C SER A 190 1.06 -0.57 -27.53
N ALA A 191 0.15 0.23 -28.10
CA ALA A 191 0.30 0.78 -29.45
C ALA A 191 1.50 1.76 -29.55
N SER A 192 1.72 2.59 -28.53
CA SER A 192 2.84 3.53 -28.51
C SER A 192 4.20 2.81 -28.47
N ALA A 193 4.30 1.75 -27.67
CA ALA A 193 5.54 0.98 -27.55
C ALA A 193 5.93 0.23 -28.83
N ALA A 194 5.00 0.00 -29.76
CA ALA A 194 5.29 -0.58 -31.07
C ALA A 194 5.86 0.45 -32.07
N THR A 195 5.80 1.75 -31.75
CA THR A 195 6.20 2.85 -32.65
C THR A 195 7.51 3.55 -32.25
N GLY A 196 8.10 3.20 -31.11
CA GLY A 196 9.38 3.72 -30.61
C GLY A 196 10.43 2.64 -30.51
#